data_AF-A0A8X6USU1-F1
#
_entry.id   AF-A0A8X6USU1-F1
#
_cell.length_a   1.000
_cell.length_b   1.000
_cell.length_c   1.000
_cell.angle_alpha   90.00
_cell.angle_beta   90.00
_cell.angle_gamma   90.00
#
_symmetry.space_group_name_H-M   'P 1'
#
loop_
_entity.id
_entity.type
_entity.pdbx_description
1 polymer ?
#
loop_
_entity_poly.entity_id
_entity_poly.type
_entity_poly.pdbx_seq_one_letter_code
_entity_poly.pdbx_strand_id
1 'polypeptide(L)'
;MDNSSRTVVGIRYQQNKGCGPKQLQKGKWWQGPAWLQDPKEQWPKSAVNIDEKEVEIEKRKSVISANNIELESISLQLARRFSRFSKRIRVMAWVLRFQPKAKDLRKYAELTNEELLNAQKIIFRVVQKECYSNEKHEKI
;
A
#
# COMPACT_ATOMS: atom_id res chain seq x y z
N MET A 1 -56.48 -4.99 -9.56
CA MET A 1 -55.95 -6.37 -9.41
C MET A 1 -55.10 -6.61 -10.65
N ASP A 2 -53.79 -6.76 -10.63
CA ASP A 2 -52.76 -6.85 -9.60
C ASP A 2 -51.48 -6.27 -10.23
N ASN A 3 -50.56 -5.84 -9.36
CA ASN A 3 -49.60 -4.79 -9.53
C ASN A 3 -48.38 -5.17 -10.39
N SER A 4 -47.99 -4.18 -11.19
CA SER A 4 -46.77 -4.05 -11.97
C SER A 4 -45.49 -4.48 -11.23
N SER A 5 -44.63 -5.18 -11.98
CA SER A 5 -43.16 -5.05 -11.96
C SER A 5 -42.42 -5.30 -10.63
N ARG A 6 -42.01 -6.55 -10.40
CA ARG A 6 -40.89 -6.87 -9.50
C ARG A 6 -39.57 -6.49 -10.17
N THR A 7 -39.18 -5.22 -10.06
CA THR A 7 -37.81 -4.81 -10.34
C THR A 7 -36.93 -5.22 -9.16
N VAL A 8 -36.07 -6.21 -9.38
CA VAL A 8 -35.00 -6.58 -8.45
C VAL A 8 -34.04 -5.40 -8.38
N VAL A 9 -34.17 -4.56 -7.35
CA VAL A 9 -33.19 -3.51 -7.05
C VAL A 9 -31.95 -4.19 -6.48
N GLY A 10 -31.11 -4.71 -7.36
CA GLY A 10 -29.77 -5.16 -7.02
C GLY A 10 -28.95 -3.95 -6.59
N ILE A 11 -28.66 -3.84 -5.30
CA ILE A 11 -27.78 -2.81 -4.76
C ILE A 11 -26.36 -3.18 -5.16
N ARG A 12 -25.93 -2.76 -6.35
CA ARG A 12 -24.50 -2.69 -6.67
C ARG A 12 -23.93 -1.52 -5.88
N TYR A 13 -23.22 -1.83 -4.80
CA TYR A 13 -22.30 -0.90 -4.15
C TYR A 13 -21.17 -0.56 -5.13
N GLN A 14 -21.40 0.32 -6.09
CA GLN A 14 -20.33 0.87 -6.94
C GLN A 14 -19.59 1.96 -6.16
N GLN A 15 -18.87 1.55 -5.12
CA GLN A 15 -17.74 2.32 -4.59
C GLN A 15 -16.44 1.50 -4.54
N ASN A 16 -16.39 0.32 -5.18
CA ASN A 16 -15.12 -0.40 -5.37
C ASN A 16 -14.29 0.11 -6.56
N LYS A 17 -14.76 1.14 -7.28
CA LYS A 17 -13.94 1.89 -8.25
C LYS A 17 -14.00 3.35 -7.83
N GLY A 18 -12.86 3.87 -7.35
CA GLY A 18 -12.77 5.16 -6.69
C GLY A 18 -13.50 6.31 -7.41
N CYS A 19 -14.02 7.25 -6.62
CA CYS A 19 -14.68 8.45 -7.12
C CYS A 19 -13.63 9.42 -7.70
N GLY A 20 -13.86 9.92 -8.91
CA GLY A 20 -12.94 10.87 -9.54
C GLY A 20 -12.93 12.23 -8.83
N PRO A 21 -11.82 13.00 -8.85
CA PRO A 21 -11.69 14.27 -8.11
C PRO A 21 -12.82 15.28 -8.39
N LYS A 22 -13.31 15.32 -9.64
CA LYS A 22 -14.41 16.20 -10.05
C LYS A 22 -15.78 15.79 -9.49
N GLN A 23 -15.99 14.50 -9.23
CA GLN A 23 -17.21 14.00 -8.58
C GLN A 23 -17.16 14.24 -7.07
N LEU A 24 -15.97 14.15 -6.45
CA LEU A 24 -15.78 14.52 -5.04
C LEU A 24 -16.02 16.00 -4.77
N GLN A 25 -15.69 16.88 -5.73
CA GLN A 25 -15.97 18.32 -5.60
C GLN A 25 -17.46 18.66 -5.69
N LYS A 26 -18.23 17.92 -6.49
CA LYS A 26 -19.68 18.16 -6.68
C LYS A 26 -20.55 17.43 -5.65
N GLY A 27 -20.05 16.32 -5.11
CA GLY A 27 -20.77 15.50 -4.13
C GLY A 27 -20.37 15.81 -2.70
N LYS A 28 -21.34 15.82 -1.78
CA LYS A 28 -21.09 15.85 -0.33
C LYS A 28 -20.65 14.46 0.14
N TRP A 29 -19.46 14.03 -0.26
CA TRP A 29 -18.93 12.70 0.04
C TRP A 29 -18.89 12.38 1.54
N TRP A 30 -18.83 13.41 2.40
CA TRP A 30 -18.90 13.29 3.86
C TRP A 30 -20.31 13.05 4.42
N GLN A 31 -21.39 13.31 3.66
CA GLN A 31 -22.76 13.03 4.11
C GLN A 31 -23.13 11.56 3.99
N GLY A 32 -22.33 10.78 3.25
CA GLY A 32 -22.62 9.40 2.93
C GLY A 32 -23.82 9.23 1.99
N PRO A 33 -24.21 7.98 1.73
CA PRO A 33 -25.39 7.67 0.93
C PRO A 33 -26.69 8.10 1.63
N ALA A 34 -27.76 8.35 0.85
CA ALA A 34 -29.05 8.76 1.39
C ALA A 34 -29.59 7.81 2.48
N TRP A 35 -29.43 6.49 2.28
CA TRP A 35 -29.87 5.46 3.24
C TRP A 35 -29.13 5.50 4.58
N LEU A 36 -27.99 6.18 4.69
CA LEU A 36 -27.28 6.34 5.96
C LEU A 36 -28.02 7.31 6.90
N GLN A 37 -28.85 8.20 6.34
CA GLN A 37 -29.68 9.14 7.08
C GLN A 37 -31.05 8.53 7.46
N ASP A 38 -31.40 7.39 6.86
CA ASP A 38 -32.66 6.69 7.11
C ASP A 38 -32.57 5.77 8.35
N PRO A 39 -33.71 5.39 8.97
CA PRO A 39 -33.74 4.42 10.06
C PRO A 39 -33.05 3.10 9.71
N LYS A 40 -32.44 2.45 10.70
CA LYS A 40 -31.64 1.22 10.53
C LYS A 40 -32.40 0.09 9.82
N GLU A 41 -33.72 0.06 9.95
CA GLU A 41 -34.61 -0.92 9.34
C GLU A 41 -34.68 -0.79 7.81
N GLN A 42 -34.44 0.43 7.31
CA GLN A 42 -34.39 0.78 5.88
C GLN A 42 -32.98 0.67 5.31
N TRP A 43 -31.98 0.39 6.16
CA TRP A 43 -30.65 0.13 5.66
C TRP A 43 -30.67 -1.11 4.78
N PRO A 44 -29.85 -1.12 3.71
CA PRO A 44 -29.73 -2.28 2.86
C PRO A 44 -29.34 -3.49 3.70
N LYS A 45 -30.27 -4.44 3.87
CA LYS A 45 -30.02 -5.68 4.58
C LYS A 45 -28.98 -6.46 3.77
N SER A 46 -27.81 -6.61 4.37
CA SER A 46 -26.61 -7.16 3.77
C SER A 46 -26.82 -8.60 3.29
N ALA A 47 -27.27 -8.78 2.05
CA ALA A 47 -26.91 -9.95 1.26
C ALA A 47 -25.57 -9.63 0.59
N VAL A 48 -24.52 -9.43 1.39
CA VAL A 48 -23.17 -9.31 0.85
C VAL A 48 -22.80 -10.70 0.39
N ASN A 49 -22.91 -10.95 -0.91
CA ASN A 49 -22.34 -12.13 -1.53
C ASN A 49 -20.83 -11.89 -1.61
N ILE A 50 -20.14 -12.18 -0.51
CA ILE A 50 -18.69 -12.06 -0.42
C ILE A 50 -18.12 -13.17 -1.29
N ASP A 51 -17.54 -12.82 -2.44
CA ASP A 51 -16.73 -13.78 -3.18
C ASP A 51 -15.42 -13.99 -2.39
N GLU A 52 -15.37 -15.06 -1.62
CA GLU A 52 -14.21 -15.45 -0.82
C GLU A 52 -12.94 -15.56 -1.69
N LYS A 53 -13.09 -15.90 -2.98
CA LYS A 53 -11.97 -15.98 -3.92
C LYS A 53 -11.44 -14.60 -4.27
N GLU A 54 -12.30 -13.61 -4.46
CA GLU A 54 -11.89 -12.22 -4.73
C GLU A 54 -11.14 -11.64 -3.52
N VAL A 55 -11.65 -11.86 -2.31
CA VAL A 55 -10.99 -11.48 -1.06
C VAL A 55 -9.63 -12.16 -0.91
N GLU A 56 -9.54 -13.45 -1.22
CA GLU A 56 -8.29 -14.21 -1.18
C GLU A 56 -7.27 -13.70 -2.22
N ILE A 57 -7.72 -13.35 -3.43
CA ILE A 57 -6.87 -12.75 -4.47
C ILE A 57 -6.33 -11.39 -4.02
N GLU A 58 -7.17 -10.53 -3.44
CA GLU A 58 -6.73 -9.22 -2.94
C GLU A 58 -5.73 -9.35 -1.79
N LYS A 59 -6.00 -10.25 -0.84
CA LYS A 59 -5.05 -10.60 0.24
C LYS A 59 -3.72 -11.06 -0.35
N ARG A 60 -3.72 -11.98 -1.32
CA ARG A 60 -2.49 -12.46 -1.98
C ARG A 60 -1.74 -11.34 -2.70
N LYS A 61 -2.42 -10.45 -3.42
CA LYS A 61 -1.79 -9.29 -4.07
C LYS A 61 -1.05 -8.40 -3.06
N SER A 62 -1.68 -8.13 -1.91
CA SER A 62 -1.04 -7.35 -0.84
C SER A 62 0.21 -8.02 -0.27
N VAL A 63 0.16 -9.34 -0.07
CA VAL A 63 1.27 -10.14 0.48
C VAL A 63 2.44 -10.21 -0.52
N ILE A 64 2.15 -10.43 -1.80
CA ILE A 64 3.15 -10.49 -2.87
C ILE A 64 3.86 -9.12 -3.01
N SER A 65 3.10 -8.02 -3.00
CA SER A 65 3.69 -6.67 -3.08
C SER A 65 4.57 -6.33 -1.88
N ALA A 66 4.23 -6.83 -0.68
CA ALA A 66 5.04 -6.62 0.52
C ALA A 66 6.30 -7.51 0.53
N ASN A 67 6.25 -8.69 -0.08
CA ASN A 67 7.36 -9.64 -0.12
C ASN A 67 8.38 -9.34 -1.24
N ASN A 68 7.96 -8.66 -2.32
CA ASN A 68 8.82 -8.29 -3.46
C ASN A 68 9.44 -6.89 -3.35
N ILE A 69 9.81 -6.47 -2.13
CA ILE A 69 10.51 -5.20 -1.92
C ILE A 69 11.97 -5.38 -2.36
N GLU A 70 12.29 -4.93 -3.58
CA GLU A 70 13.66 -4.91 -4.08
C GLU A 70 14.40 -3.68 -3.53
N LEU A 71 15.25 -3.95 -2.54
CA LEU A 71 15.96 -2.93 -1.77
C LEU A 71 16.93 -2.09 -2.63
N GLU A 72 17.48 -2.70 -3.68
CA GLU A 72 18.34 -2.07 -4.68
C GLU A 72 17.57 -1.02 -5.50
N SER A 73 16.42 -1.41 -6.04
CA SER A 73 15.50 -0.51 -6.76
C SER A 73 15.08 0.67 -5.88
N ILE A 74 14.70 0.42 -4.63
CA ILE A 74 14.32 1.49 -3.68
C ILE A 74 15.50 2.43 -3.41
N SER A 75 16.70 1.89 -3.15
CA SER A 75 17.90 2.71 -2.92
C SER A 75 18.18 3.64 -4.11
N LEU A 76 18.11 3.11 -5.33
CA LEU A 76 18.30 3.89 -6.57
C LEU A 76 17.21 4.97 -6.77
N GLN A 77 15.94 4.64 -6.50
CA GLN A 77 14.86 5.61 -6.54
C GLN A 77 15.06 6.74 -5.51
N LEU A 78 15.46 6.39 -4.28
CA LEU A 78 15.74 7.38 -3.23
C LEU A 78 16.94 8.27 -3.59
N ALA A 79 17.96 7.73 -4.24
CA ALA A 79 19.11 8.48 -4.75
C ALA A 79 18.69 9.56 -5.76
N ARG A 80 17.77 9.23 -6.67
CA ARG A 80 17.21 10.16 -7.67
C ARG A 80 16.23 11.17 -7.06
N ARG A 81 15.44 10.76 -6.07
CA ARG A 81 14.38 11.57 -5.44
C ARG A 81 14.92 12.61 -4.46
N PHE A 82 15.96 12.27 -3.70
CA PHE A 82 16.47 13.09 -2.61
C PHE A 82 17.95 13.39 -2.81
N SER A 83 18.32 14.67 -2.75
CA SER A 83 19.72 15.11 -2.79
C SER A 83 20.45 14.86 -1.47
N ARG A 84 19.77 15.04 -0.33
CA ARG A 84 20.35 14.88 1.01
C ARG A 84 20.51 13.42 1.39
N PHE A 85 21.76 12.99 1.62
CA PHE A 85 22.07 11.61 2.01
C PHE A 85 21.42 11.19 3.33
N SER A 86 21.41 12.06 4.33
CA SER A 86 20.76 11.79 5.62
C SER A 86 19.26 11.50 5.49
N LYS A 87 18.57 12.14 4.54
CA LYS A 87 17.17 11.86 4.24
C LYS A 87 16.99 10.48 3.60
N ARG A 88 17.91 10.09 2.70
CA ARG A 88 17.91 8.75 2.08
C ARG A 88 18.07 7.66 3.14
N ILE A 89 19.01 7.82 4.07
CA ILE A 89 19.20 6.91 5.20
C ILE A 89 17.92 6.79 6.04
N ARG A 90 17.31 7.91 6.46
CA ARG A 90 16.09 7.88 7.28
C ARG A 90 14.94 7.16 6.59
N VAL A 91 14.70 7.46 5.31
CA VAL A 91 13.61 6.81 4.55
C VAL A 91 13.90 5.32 4.39
N MET A 92 15.14 4.95 4.08
CA MET A 92 15.53 3.54 3.94
C MET A 92 15.39 2.76 5.25
N ALA A 93 15.76 3.37 6.38
CA ALA A 93 15.58 2.76 7.70
C ALA A 93 14.10 2.49 8.02
N TRP A 94 13.20 3.41 7.65
CA TRP A 94 11.76 3.19 7.76
C TRP A 94 11.25 2.07 6.87
N VAL A 95 11.70 1.99 5.61
CA VAL A 95 11.35 0.89 4.69
C VAL A 95 11.76 -0.45 5.29
N LEU A 96 12.99 -0.55 5.82
CA LEU A 96 13.51 -1.77 6.42
C LEU A 96 12.74 -2.18 7.68
N ARG A 97 12.32 -1.22 8.50
CA ARG A 97 11.53 -1.46 9.72
C ARG A 97 10.19 -2.14 9.42
N PHE A 98 9.56 -1.81 8.30
CA PHE A 98 8.27 -2.37 7.90
C PHE A 98 8.37 -3.57 6.94
N GLN A 99 9.58 -4.07 6.68
CA GLN A 99 9.75 -5.25 5.84
C GLN A 99 9.11 -6.48 6.51
N PRO A 100 8.41 -7.36 5.77
CA PRO A 100 7.62 -8.46 6.35
C PRO A 100 8.40 -9.44 7.24
N LYS A 101 9.73 -9.51 7.07
CA LYS A 101 10.63 -10.37 7.84
C LYS A 101 11.01 -9.79 9.22
N ALA A 102 10.70 -8.53 9.49
CA ALA A 102 10.89 -7.92 10.81
C ALA A 102 9.78 -8.41 11.76
N LYS A 103 9.96 -9.61 12.30
CA LYS A 103 8.91 -10.35 13.01
C LYS A 103 8.49 -9.73 14.35
N ASP A 104 9.34 -8.95 15.03
CA ASP A 104 9.09 -8.68 16.46
C ASP A 104 9.15 -7.23 16.94
N LEU A 105 9.43 -6.22 16.10
CA LEU A 105 9.61 -4.85 16.62
C LEU A 105 9.04 -3.78 15.69
N ARG A 106 7.71 -3.82 15.47
CA ARG A 106 6.99 -2.63 14.98
C ARG A 106 6.89 -1.61 16.11
N LYS A 107 8.00 -0.95 16.40
CA LYS A 107 8.04 0.13 17.40
C LYS A 107 7.47 1.40 16.77
N TYR A 108 6.43 1.97 17.38
CA TYR A 108 5.91 3.30 17.07
C TYR A 108 6.85 4.44 17.55
N ALA A 109 8.13 4.15 17.74
CA ALA A 109 9.13 5.06 18.28
C ALA A 109 10.01 5.64 17.16
N GLU A 110 10.84 6.62 17.50
CA GLU A 110 11.86 7.15 16.58
C GLU A 110 12.83 6.05 16.10
N LEU A 111 13.52 6.34 14.99
CA LEU A 111 14.57 5.47 14.46
C LEU A 111 15.76 5.43 15.40
N THR A 112 16.26 4.24 15.71
CA THR A 112 17.49 4.07 16.49
C THR A 112 18.71 4.31 15.61
N ASN A 113 19.85 4.63 16.25
CA ASN A 113 21.12 4.76 15.53
C ASN A 113 21.53 3.47 14.83
N GLU A 114 21.17 2.31 15.40
CA GLU A 114 21.44 1.00 14.80
C GLU A 114 20.67 0.82 13.47
N GLU A 115 19.41 1.21 13.42
CA GLU A 115 18.60 1.15 12.20
C GLU A 115 19.12 2.10 11.12
N LEU A 116 19.53 3.31 11.51
CA LEU A 116 20.15 4.27 10.60
C LEU A 116 21.48 3.73 10.04
N LEU A 117 22.31 3.13 10.89
CA LEU A 117 23.58 2.54 10.47
C LEU A 117 23.37 1.34 9.55
N ASN A 118 22.41 0.49 9.85
CA ASN A 118 22.05 -0.65 8.99
C ASN A 118 21.57 -0.16 7.62
N ALA A 119 20.67 0.83 7.59
CA ALA A 119 20.20 1.42 6.35
C ALA A 119 21.34 2.04 5.53
N GLN A 120 22.27 2.74 6.18
CA GLN A 120 23.45 3.30 5.52
C GLN A 120 24.33 2.22 4.88
N LYS A 121 24.64 1.14 5.62
CA LYS A 121 25.43 0.01 5.10
C LYS A 121 24.79 -0.62 3.86
N ILE A 122 23.48 -0.78 3.88
CA ILE A 122 22.73 -1.32 2.75
C ILE A 122 22.83 -0.40 1.53
N ILE A 123 22.63 0.90 1.70
CA ILE A 123 22.77 1.86 0.61
C ILE A 123 24.18 1.78 -0.01
N PHE A 124 25.23 1.72 0.82
CA PHE A 124 26.59 1.56 0.32
C PHE A 124 26.80 0.25 -0.43
N ARG A 125 26.27 -0.88 0.05
CA ARG A 125 26.34 -2.15 -0.69
C ARG A 125 25.70 -2.07 -2.07
N VAL A 126 24.55 -1.40 -2.18
CA VAL A 126 23.88 -1.16 -3.46
C VAL A 126 24.77 -0.32 -4.39
N VAL A 127 25.29 0.80 -3.89
CA VAL A 127 26.17 1.68 -4.69
C VAL A 127 27.45 0.96 -5.12
N GLN A 128 28.08 0.20 -4.22
CA GLN A 128 29.27 -0.58 -4.53
C GLN A 128 28.97 -1.61 -5.62
N LYS A 129 27.85 -2.31 -5.53
CA LYS A 129 27.44 -3.27 -6.56
C LYS A 129 27.26 -2.56 -7.90
N GLU A 130 26.53 -1.44 -7.95
CA GLU A 130 26.32 -0.66 -9.17
C GLU A 130 27.65 -0.17 -9.80
N CYS A 131 28.54 0.40 -8.99
CA CYS A 131 29.79 0.99 -9.49
C CYS A 131 30.84 -0.06 -9.89
N TYR A 132 30.90 -1.18 -9.17
CA TYR A 132 31.93 -2.22 -9.35
C TYR A 132 31.40 -3.50 -9.97
N SER A 133 30.21 -3.47 -10.59
CA SER A 133 29.59 -4.63 -11.27
C SER A 133 30.52 -5.28 -12.31
N ASN A 134 31.46 -4.52 -12.87
CA ASN A 134 32.34 -4.92 -13.97
C ASN A 134 33.75 -5.33 -13.53
N GLU A 135 34.12 -5.21 -12.24
CA GLU A 135 35.43 -5.63 -11.73
C GLU A 135 35.45 -7.11 -11.36
N LYS A 136 35.15 -7.99 -12.33
CA LYS A 136 35.44 -9.41 -12.18
C LYS A 136 36.89 -9.69 -12.59
N HIS A 137 37.76 -9.58 -11.59
CA HIS A 137 39.05 -10.29 -11.49
C HIS A 137 39.94 -10.33 -12.73
N GLU A 138 40.68 -9.26 -12.97
CA GLU A 138 42.05 -9.42 -13.47
C GLU A 138 42.91 -9.85 -12.28
N LYS A 139 43.00 -11.18 -12.07
CA LYS A 139 43.99 -11.74 -11.14
C LYS A 139 45.34 -11.64 -11.83
N ILE A 140 46.18 -10.73 -11.35
CA ILE A 140 47.63 -10.76 -11.55
C ILE A 140 48.19 -11.95 -10.75
#